data_AF-A0A2N8P6G9-F1
#
_entry.id   AF-A0A2N8P6G9-F1
#
_cell.length_a   1.000
_cell.length_b   1.000
_cell.length_c   1.000
_cell.angle_alpha   90.00
_cell.angle_beta   90.00
_cell.angle_gamma   90.00
#
_symmetry.space_group_name_H-M   'P 1'
#
loop_
_entity.id
_entity.type
_entity.pdbx_description
1 polymer ?
#
loop_
_entity_poly.entity_id
_entity_poly.type
_entity_poly.pdbx_seq_one_letter_code
_entity_poly.pdbx_strand_id
1 'polypeptide(L)'
;MTTAPEGRSPRPGSARHHAPPPVARLAIAPHGEVTRRIDGVWWPHSTDLVSELPELLAALPFDWPRITHATVNGPGWPALPGRILVAGHVVRLRHTANRPGPDTVCLVSAGHGRWDLLILPPATPEPDAVRAMAEMARTGTPTPA
;
A
#
# COMPACT_ATOMS: atom_id res chain seq x y z
N MET A 1 -16.82 62.37 6.44
CA MET A 1 -16.66 61.66 5.16
C MET A 1 -15.23 61.12 5.14
N THR A 2 -15.00 59.88 5.56
CA THR A 2 -14.90 58.63 4.74
C THR A 2 -13.74 58.71 3.75
N THR A 3 -12.72 57.85 3.76
CA THR A 3 -12.76 56.38 3.68
C THR A 3 -11.53 55.69 4.32
N ALA A 4 -11.72 54.43 4.70
CA ALA A 4 -10.83 53.51 5.42
C ALA A 4 -9.64 52.96 4.59
N PRO A 5 -8.60 52.40 5.24
CA PRO A 5 -7.60 51.55 4.57
C PRO A 5 -8.14 50.12 4.43
N GLU A 6 -8.27 49.63 3.19
CA GLU A 6 -8.60 48.24 2.90
C GLU A 6 -7.47 47.31 3.37
N GLY A 7 -7.81 46.46 4.34
CA GLY A 7 -7.02 45.31 4.71
C GLY A 7 -6.83 44.41 3.49
N ARG A 8 -5.58 44.22 3.10
CA ARG A 8 -5.18 43.10 2.24
C ARG A 8 -5.44 41.81 3.00
N SER A 9 -6.58 41.19 2.75
CA SER A 9 -6.81 39.79 3.13
C SER A 9 -5.73 38.92 2.47
N PRO A 10 -5.06 38.03 3.22
CA PRO A 10 -4.23 37.01 2.61
C PRO A 10 -5.15 36.10 1.79
N ARG A 11 -4.84 35.96 0.49
CA ARG A 11 -5.48 34.95 -0.36
C ARG A 11 -5.31 33.60 0.34
N PRO A 12 -6.38 32.80 0.54
CA PRO A 12 -6.18 31.42 0.93
C PRO A 12 -5.29 30.80 -0.15
N GLY A 13 -4.08 30.42 0.26
CA GLY A 13 -3.16 29.71 -0.61
C GLY A 13 -3.95 28.59 -1.25
N SER A 14 -3.94 28.53 -2.57
CA SER A 14 -4.46 27.42 -3.35
C SER A 14 -4.08 26.16 -2.60
N ALA A 15 -5.05 25.58 -1.88
CA ALA A 15 -4.90 24.28 -1.28
C ALA A 15 -4.45 23.46 -2.47
N ARG A 16 -3.19 23.02 -2.41
CA ARG A 16 -2.65 22.10 -3.41
C ARG A 16 -3.75 21.07 -3.52
N HIS A 17 -4.41 21.00 -4.68
CA HIS A 17 -5.36 19.95 -4.94
C HIS A 17 -4.52 18.71 -4.71
N HIS A 18 -4.67 18.12 -3.52
CA HIS A 18 -4.10 16.84 -3.22
C HIS A 18 -4.95 15.99 -4.13
N ALA A 19 -4.46 15.78 -5.37
CA ALA A 19 -5.00 14.74 -6.20
C ALA A 19 -5.11 13.56 -5.24
N PRO A 20 -6.32 13.00 -5.05
CA PRO A 20 -6.49 11.90 -4.12
C PRO A 20 -5.35 10.92 -4.48
N PRO A 21 -4.51 10.54 -3.50
CA PRO A 21 -3.41 9.63 -3.79
C PRO A 21 -4.02 8.45 -4.56
N PRO A 22 -3.37 7.98 -5.64
CA PRO A 22 -3.87 6.85 -6.40
C PRO A 22 -4.31 5.78 -5.40
N VAL A 23 -5.59 5.39 -5.48
CA VAL A 23 -6.15 4.47 -4.50
C VAL A 23 -5.40 3.16 -4.70
N ALA A 24 -4.62 2.74 -3.70
CA ALA A 24 -3.88 1.49 -3.83
C ALA A 24 -4.88 0.37 -4.11
N ARG A 25 -4.58 -0.45 -5.12
CA ARG A 25 -5.44 -1.56 -5.53
C ARG A 25 -5.22 -2.72 -4.56
N LEU A 26 -5.91 -2.63 -3.43
CA LEU A 26 -5.77 -3.55 -2.31
C LEU A 26 -7.11 -4.24 -2.06
N ALA A 27 -7.08 -5.57 -2.00
CA ALA A 27 -8.20 -6.39 -1.55
C ALA A 27 -7.76 -7.21 -0.34
N ILE A 28 -8.44 -7.00 0.79
CA ILE A 28 -8.11 -7.66 2.05
C ILE A 28 -9.09 -8.83 2.23
N ALA A 29 -8.59 -9.97 2.72
CA ALA A 29 -9.44 -11.07 3.09
C ALA A 29 -10.40 -10.64 4.20
N PRO A 30 -11.68 -11.07 4.19
CA PRO A 30 -12.58 -10.79 5.29
C PRO A 30 -12.01 -11.35 6.61
N HIS A 31 -12.06 -10.54 7.67
CA HIS A 31 -11.63 -10.94 9.00
C HIS A 31 -12.38 -12.19 9.44
N GLY A 32 -11.66 -13.27 9.74
CA GLY A 32 -12.25 -14.53 10.21
C GLY A 32 -11.26 -15.32 11.06
N GLU A 33 -11.76 -16.27 11.85
CA GLU A 33 -10.99 -17.08 12.82
C GLU A 33 -9.93 -18.01 12.18
N VAL A 34 -9.81 -18.02 10.86
CA VAL A 34 -8.85 -18.86 10.15
C VAL A 34 -7.50 -18.16 10.12
N THR A 35 -6.48 -18.82 10.69
CA THR A 35 -5.08 -18.42 10.54
C THR A 35 -4.66 -18.56 9.06
N ARG A 36 -4.74 -17.46 8.30
CA ARG A 36 -4.38 -17.45 6.89
C ARG A 36 -2.91 -17.06 6.73
N ARG A 37 -2.25 -17.68 5.75
CA ARG A 37 -0.86 -17.37 5.40
C ARG A 37 -0.75 -16.09 4.56
N ILE A 38 -1.86 -15.66 3.95
CA ILE A 38 -1.99 -14.47 3.11
C ILE A 38 -3.24 -13.73 3.58
N ASP A 39 -3.06 -12.49 4.02
CA ASP A 39 -4.10 -11.61 4.57
C ASP A 39 -4.80 -10.78 3.49
N GLY A 40 -4.23 -10.71 2.28
CA GLY A 40 -4.82 -9.97 1.17
C GLY A 40 -4.05 -10.07 -0.13
N VAL A 41 -4.55 -9.37 -1.14
CA VAL A 41 -3.94 -9.21 -2.45
C VAL A 41 -3.72 -7.72 -2.69
N TRP A 42 -2.53 -7.38 -3.15
CA TRP A 42 -2.14 -6.05 -3.53
C TRP A 42 -1.66 -6.04 -4.97
N TRP A 43 -2.21 -5.14 -5.77
CA TRP A 43 -1.83 -4.94 -7.15
C TRP A 43 -1.16 -3.55 -7.31
N PRO A 44 0.18 -3.49 -7.25
CA PRO A 44 0.89 -2.23 -7.45
C PRO A 44 0.68 -1.68 -8.86
N HIS A 45 0.73 -0.36 -9.01
CA HIS A 45 0.71 0.29 -10.33
C HIS A 45 2.07 0.20 -11.03
N SER A 46 3.16 0.10 -10.26
CA SER A 46 4.54 0.06 -10.72
C SER A 46 5.39 -0.91 -9.90
N THR A 47 6.57 -1.27 -10.43
CA THR A 47 7.58 -2.02 -9.67
C THR A 47 8.38 -1.13 -8.71
N ASP A 48 8.08 0.16 -8.61
CA ASP A 48 8.72 1.07 -7.66
C ASP A 48 8.07 1.04 -6.28
N LEU A 49 8.62 0.22 -5.38
CA LEU A 49 8.08 0.08 -4.03
C LEU A 49 8.09 1.40 -3.23
N VAL A 50 9.01 2.33 -3.52
CA VAL A 50 9.14 3.57 -2.73
C VAL A 50 7.95 4.48 -2.97
N SER A 51 7.45 4.54 -4.21
CA SER A 51 6.25 5.30 -4.57
C SER A 51 4.97 4.56 -4.19
N GLU A 52 4.98 3.24 -4.27
CA GLU A 52 3.80 2.41 -4.04
C GLU A 52 3.52 2.15 -2.54
N LEU A 53 4.55 2.09 -1.69
CA LEU A 53 4.38 1.80 -0.27
C LEU A 53 3.55 2.87 0.46
N PRO A 54 3.76 4.20 0.25
CA PRO A 54 2.89 5.22 0.80
C PRO A 54 1.41 5.03 0.46
N GLU A 55 1.10 4.68 -0.79
CA GLU A 55 -0.27 4.42 -1.24
C GLU A 55 -0.84 3.16 -0.59
N LEU A 56 -0.07 2.07 -0.58
CA LEU A 56 -0.45 0.84 0.08
C LEU A 56 -0.77 1.08 1.56
N LEU A 57 0.10 1.80 2.27
CA LEU A 57 -0.09 2.12 3.69
C LEU A 57 -1.28 3.05 3.93
N ALA A 58 -1.61 3.92 2.98
CA ALA A 58 -2.80 4.77 3.07
C ALA A 58 -4.10 4.01 2.80
N ALA A 59 -4.05 2.91 2.02
CA ALA A 59 -5.20 2.07 1.73
C ALA A 59 -5.43 0.95 2.76
N LEU A 60 -4.47 0.70 3.65
CA LEU A 60 -4.66 -0.20 4.77
C LEU A 60 -5.76 0.34 5.71
N PRO A 61 -6.56 -0.55 6.34
CA PRO A 61 -7.61 -0.15 7.24
C PRO A 61 -7.03 0.66 8.40
N PHE A 62 -7.79 1.68 8.83
CA PHE A 62 -7.39 2.69 9.81
C PHE A 62 -6.90 2.09 11.15
N ASP A 63 -7.33 0.88 11.46
CA ASP A 63 -6.95 0.16 12.67
C ASP A 63 -5.50 -0.35 12.68
N TRP A 64 -4.77 -0.25 11.56
CA TRP A 64 -3.40 -0.75 11.49
C TRP A 64 -2.36 0.23 12.05
N PRO A 65 -1.63 -0.11 13.13
CA PRO A 65 -0.64 0.78 13.68
C PRO A 65 0.61 0.84 12.80
N ARG A 66 1.25 2.01 12.79
CA ARG A 66 2.56 2.36 12.21
C ARG A 66 3.40 1.14 11.76
N ILE A 67 3.46 0.90 10.44
CA ILE A 67 4.32 -0.13 9.85
C ILE A 67 5.78 0.21 10.10
N THR A 68 6.55 -0.76 10.58
CA THR A 68 7.97 -0.56 10.88
C THR A 68 8.88 -1.24 9.86
N HIS A 69 8.41 -2.32 9.26
CA HIS A 69 9.14 -3.08 8.25
C HIS A 69 8.22 -3.47 7.10
N ALA A 70 8.70 -3.36 5.88
CA ALA A 70 8.07 -3.90 4.69
C ALA A 70 9.08 -4.78 3.95
N THR A 71 8.73 -6.05 3.76
CA THR A 71 9.58 -7.03 3.10
C THR A 71 8.89 -7.53 1.85
N VAL A 72 9.41 -7.19 0.67
CA VAL A 72 8.93 -7.74 -0.59
C VAL A 72 9.72 -8.99 -0.96
N ASN A 73 9.01 -10.04 -1.35
CA ASN A 73 9.55 -11.24 -1.94
C ASN A 73 9.19 -11.20 -3.43
N GLY A 74 10.17 -11.42 -4.30
CA GLY A 74 9.93 -11.46 -5.74
C GLY A 74 11.09 -10.93 -6.58
N PRO A 75 11.40 -11.51 -7.74
CA PRO A 75 12.53 -11.07 -8.57
C PRO A 75 12.29 -9.74 -9.28
N GLY A 76 11.04 -9.28 -9.38
CA GLY A 76 10.65 -8.08 -10.13
C GLY A 76 10.90 -6.73 -9.45
N TRP A 77 11.36 -6.72 -8.19
CA TRP A 77 11.57 -5.49 -7.43
C TRP A 77 12.99 -4.93 -7.63
N PRO A 78 13.13 -3.62 -7.93
CA PRO A 78 14.43 -2.96 -8.04
C PRO A 78 15.11 -2.84 -6.67
N ALA A 79 16.39 -2.49 -6.67
CA ALA A 79 17.16 -2.29 -5.45
C ALA A 79 16.50 -1.25 -4.54
N LEU A 80 16.08 -1.69 -3.35
CA LEU A 80 15.34 -0.84 -2.42
C LEU A 80 16.30 0.02 -1.59
N PRO A 81 15.99 1.31 -1.38
CA PRO A 81 16.63 2.06 -0.31
C PRO A 81 16.22 1.39 1.00
N GLY A 82 17.17 0.84 1.77
CA GLY A 82 16.85 -0.01 2.92
C GLY A 82 15.92 0.60 3.99
N ARG A 83 15.62 1.91 3.91
CA ARG A 83 14.62 2.62 4.71
C ARG A 83 13.98 3.75 3.91
N ILE A 84 12.70 4.00 4.13
CA ILE A 84 11.99 5.16 3.59
C ILE A 84 11.16 5.84 4.68
N LEU A 85 10.86 7.13 4.51
CA LEU A 85 9.96 7.87 5.39
C LEU A 85 8.55 7.88 4.79
N VAL A 86 7.59 7.25 5.45
CA VAL A 86 6.17 7.26 5.07
C VAL A 86 5.35 7.81 6.23
N ALA A 87 4.41 8.72 5.98
CA ALA A 87 3.50 9.25 7.01
C ALA A 87 4.18 9.60 8.35
N GLY A 88 5.35 10.24 8.30
CA GLY A 88 6.12 10.64 9.49
C GLY A 88 6.75 9.48 10.28
N HIS A 89 6.97 8.31 9.67
CA HIS A 89 7.71 7.20 10.24
C HIS A 89 8.67 6.53 9.26
N VAL A 90 9.74 5.96 9.81
CA VAL A 90 10.71 5.22 9.02
C VAL A 90 10.23 3.78 8.87
N VAL A 91 9.96 3.38 7.63
CA VAL A 91 9.69 2.00 7.25
C VAL A 91 10.98 1.39 6.72
N ARG A 92 11.42 0.29 7.32
CA ARG A 92 12.60 -0.44 6.83
C ARG A 92 12.18 -1.34 5.68
N LEU A 93 12.81 -1.16 4.53
CA LEU A 93 12.58 -1.96 3.34
C LEU A 93 13.54 -3.13 3.29
N ARG A 94 12.99 -4.31 2.97
CA ARG A 94 13.76 -5.50 2.68
C ARG A 94 13.27 -6.12 1.39
N HIS A 95 14.20 -6.56 0.56
CA HIS A 95 13.91 -7.32 -0.64
C HIS A 95 14.49 -8.72 -0.50
N THR A 96 13.66 -9.72 -0.82
CA THR A 96 14.05 -11.12 -0.84
C THR A 96 13.85 -11.65 -2.26
N ALA A 97 14.87 -11.51 -3.10
CA ALA A 97 14.83 -11.95 -4.50
C ALA A 97 14.90 -13.49 -4.67
N ASN A 98 15.53 -14.19 -3.73
CA ASN A 98 15.88 -15.62 -3.88
C ASN A 98 14.89 -16.58 -3.20
N ARG A 99 13.66 -16.13 -2.94
CA ARG A 99 12.64 -16.99 -2.31
C ARG A 99 11.78 -17.64 -3.39
N PRO A 100 11.76 -18.98 -3.50
CA PRO A 100 10.85 -19.66 -4.42
C PRO A 100 9.40 -19.42 -3.97
N GLY A 101 8.54 -18.98 -4.87
CA GLY A 101 7.12 -18.76 -4.60
C GLY A 101 6.57 -17.52 -5.30
N PRO A 102 5.29 -17.20 -5.05
CA PRO A 102 4.66 -16.01 -5.60
C PRO A 102 5.21 -14.74 -4.97
N ASP A 103 5.13 -13.64 -5.74
CA ASP A 103 5.51 -12.32 -5.25
C ASP A 103 4.61 -11.94 -4.06
N THR A 104 5.20 -11.59 -2.93
CA THR A 104 4.45 -11.27 -1.70
C THR A 104 5.09 -10.10 -0.96
N VAL A 105 4.29 -9.23 -0.35
CA VAL A 105 4.77 -8.18 0.55
C VAL A 105 4.34 -8.50 1.99
N CYS A 106 5.32 -8.59 2.87
CA CYS A 106 5.12 -8.78 4.30
C CYS A 106 5.30 -7.43 5.01
N LEU A 107 4.22 -6.89 5.57
CA LEU A 107 4.21 -5.66 6.35
C LEU A 107 4.19 -6.01 7.83
N VAL A 108 5.12 -5.47 8.61
CA VAL A 108 5.20 -5.74 10.05
C VAL A 108 4.94 -4.47 10.83
N SER A 109 3.94 -4.51 11.70
CA SER A 109 3.66 -3.45 12.66
C SER A 109 4.17 -3.82 14.05
N ALA A 110 4.75 -2.83 14.73
CA ALA A 110 5.14 -3.00 16.12
C ALA A 110 3.88 -3.07 17.00
N GLY A 111 3.53 -4.28 17.46
CA GLY A 111 2.42 -4.50 18.40
C GLY A 111 1.12 -5.03 17.79
N HIS A 112 1.03 -5.20 16.46
CA HIS A 112 -0.13 -5.84 15.80
C HIS A 112 0.23 -7.09 14.98
N GLY A 113 1.51 -7.35 14.75
CA GLY A 113 1.98 -8.55 14.05
C GLY A 113 2.39 -8.28 12.62
N ARG A 114 2.26 -9.31 11.78
CA ARG A 114 2.66 -9.31 10.36
C ARG A 114 1.44 -9.48 9.47
N TRP A 115 1.48 -8.81 8.32
CA TRP A 115 0.53 -8.97 7.23
C TRP A 115 1.23 -9.40 5.97
N ASP A 116 0.81 -10.53 5.42
CA ASP A 116 1.34 -11.06 4.18
C ASP A 116 0.33 -10.81 3.06
N LEU A 117 0.66 -9.92 2.14
CA LEU A 117 -0.17 -9.64 0.97
C LEU A 117 0.48 -10.29 -0.26
N LEU A 118 -0.35 -10.94 -1.09
CA LEU A 118 0.07 -11.41 -2.40
C LEU A 118 0.22 -10.22 -3.34
N ILE A 119 1.35 -10.10 -4.02
CA ILE A 119 1.58 -9.11 -5.07
C ILE A 119 1.09 -9.69 -6.39
N LEU A 120 0.16 -9.01 -7.06
CA LEU A 120 -0.12 -9.24 -8.47
C LEU A 120 0.86 -8.42 -9.30
N PRO A 121 1.60 -9.00 -10.25
CA PRO A 121 2.48 -8.23 -11.12
C PRO A 121 1.70 -7.10 -11.81
N PRO A 122 2.28 -5.90 -12.00
CA PRO A 122 1.62 -4.81 -12.71
C PRO A 122 1.29 -5.17 -14.17
N ALA A 123 2.03 -6.14 -14.76
CA ALA A 123 1.77 -6.70 -16.08
C ALA A 123 0.53 -7.64 -16.15
N THR A 124 -0.07 -7.98 -15.01
CA THR A 124 -1.28 -8.82 -14.96
C THR A 124 -2.43 -8.09 -15.67
N PRO A 125 -3.17 -8.75 -16.58
CA PRO A 125 -4.34 -8.16 -17.21
C PRO A 125 -5.35 -7.67 -16.17
N GLU A 126 -5.87 -6.46 -16.37
CA GLU A 126 -6.83 -5.85 -15.45
C GLU A 126 -8.04 -6.75 -15.11
N PRO A 127 -8.67 -7.45 -16.07
CA PRO A 127 -9.80 -8.33 -15.77
C PRO A 127 -9.44 -9.48 -14.82
N ASP A 128 -8.20 -9.95 -14.87
CA ASP A 128 -7.74 -11.09 -14.07
C ASP A 128 -7.29 -10.63 -12.69
N ALA A 129 -6.62 -9.47 -12.62
CA ALA A 129 -6.29 -8.83 -11.36
C ALA A 129 -7.55 -8.46 -10.56
N VAL A 130 -8.54 -7.84 -11.21
CA VAL A 130 -9.83 -7.52 -10.60
C VAL A 130 -10.55 -8.78 -10.12
N ARG A 131 -10.52 -9.87 -10.90
CA ARG A 131 -11.10 -11.16 -10.48
C ARG A 131 -10.40 -11.74 -9.25
N ALA A 132 -9.06 -11.78 -9.23
CA ALA A 132 -8.29 -12.27 -8.09
C ALA A 132 -8.52 -11.43 -6.83
N MET A 133 -8.57 -10.11 -6.96
CA MET A 133 -8.90 -9.19 -5.87
C MET A 133 -10.33 -9.39 -5.35
N ALA A 134 -11.31 -9.50 -6.25
CA ALA A 134 -12.71 -9.75 -5.88
C ALA A 134 -12.88 -11.12 -5.22
N GLU A 135 -12.12 -12.13 -5.63
CA GLU A 135 -12.12 -13.45 -5.00
C GLU A 135 -11.51 -13.39 -3.61
N MET A 136 -10.36 -12.73 -3.44
CA MET A 136 -9.75 -12.51 -2.12
C MET A 136 -10.73 -11.81 -1.15
N ALA A 137 -11.41 -10.76 -1.61
CA ALA A 137 -12.38 -10.05 -0.78
C ALA A 137 -13.62 -10.90 -0.43
N ARG A 138 -13.96 -11.91 -1.25
CA ARG A 138 -15.12 -12.80 -1.02
C ARG A 138 -14.79 -14.02 -0.18
N THR A 139 -13.69 -14.71 -0.47
CA THR A 139 -13.36 -16.03 0.09
C THR A 139 -12.10 -16.02 0.96
N GLY A 140 -11.31 -14.95 0.88
CA GLY A 140 -10.01 -14.85 1.56
C GLY A 140 -8.97 -15.83 1.01
N THR A 141 -9.20 -16.39 -0.17
CA THR A 141 -8.25 -17.27 -0.85
C THR A 141 -7.73 -16.58 -2.10
N PRO A 142 -6.41 -16.44 -2.27
CA PRO A 142 -5.86 -15.96 -3.52
C PRO A 142 -5.96 -17.08 -4.56
N THR A 143 -6.66 -16.84 -5.66
CA THR A 143 -6.57 -17.70 -6.84
C THR A 143 -5.36 -17.25 -7.66
N PRO A 144 -4.34 -18.09 -7.89
CA PRO A 144 -3.33 -17.78 -8.88
C PRO A 144 -4.00 -17.78 -10.26
N ALA A 145 -3.87 -16.67 -10.99
CA ALA A 145 -4.26 -16.57 -12.40
C ALA A 145 -3.35 -17.45 -13.26
#